data_AF-A0A9P5RJK2-F1
#
_entry.id   AF-A0A9P5RJK2-F1
#
_cell.length_a   1.000
_cell.length_b   1.000
_cell.length_c   1.000
_cell.angle_alpha   90.00
_cell.angle_beta   90.00
_cell.angle_gamma   90.00
#
_symmetry.space_group_name_H-M   'P 1'
#
loop_
_entity.id
_entity.type
_entity.pdbx_description
1 polymer ?
#
loop_
_entity_poly.entity_id
_entity_poly.type
_entity_poly.pdbx_seq_one_letter_code
_entity_poly.pdbx_strand_id
1 'polypeptide(L)'
;MNINAAEHEVERIFETLGRLELEEARYISLLKIQPIATNGNQDDIPYVFNGGPDFQDERDRLYEIRRRIYACSNTFMLLLDVLEKTRIREIFFRATKLRCKIQYTMMWRHDRLLSEMQSYMDNGTGWEKGINFTNACHNRRLAAQIDKDFGTPADK
;
A
#
# COMPACT_ATOMS: atom_id res chain seq x y z
N MET A 1 -27.87 1.29 -13.20
CA MET A 1 -26.70 2.14 -12.88
C MET A 1 -26.54 3.14 -14.01
N ASN A 2 -26.41 4.43 -13.70
CA ASN A 2 -26.23 5.48 -14.70
C ASN A 2 -24.76 5.49 -15.15
N ILE A 3 -24.50 5.35 -16.45
CA ILE A 3 -23.15 5.30 -17.06
C ILE A 3 -22.31 6.50 -16.63
N ASN A 4 -22.87 7.70 -16.68
CA ASN A 4 -22.17 8.93 -16.31
C ASN A 4 -21.78 8.96 -14.83
N ALA A 5 -22.59 8.38 -13.96
CA ALA A 5 -22.28 8.29 -12.54
C ALA A 5 -21.12 7.32 -12.26
N ALA A 6 -21.00 6.26 -13.07
CA ALA A 6 -19.91 5.30 -12.95
C ALA A 6 -18.58 5.87 -13.43
N GLU A 7 -18.60 6.60 -14.55
CA GLU A 7 -17.42 7.30 -15.07
C GLU A 7 -16.89 8.33 -14.08
N HIS A 8 -17.77 9.19 -13.57
CA HIS A 8 -17.38 10.17 -12.55
C HIS A 8 -16.82 9.52 -11.28
N GLU A 9 -17.36 8.37 -10.86
CA GLU A 9 -16.85 7.68 -9.68
C GLU A 9 -15.46 7.07 -9.92
N VAL A 10 -15.20 6.52 -11.12
CA VAL A 10 -13.87 6.04 -11.52
C VAL A 10 -12.87 7.18 -11.56
N GLU A 11 -13.23 8.33 -12.14
CA GLU A 11 -12.39 9.53 -12.19
C GLU A 11 -12.07 10.05 -10.77
N ARG A 12 -13.09 10.16 -9.91
CA ARG A 12 -12.94 10.59 -8.52
C ARG A 12 -11.99 9.69 -7.73
N ILE A 13 -12.11 8.37 -7.91
CA ILE A 13 -11.21 7.38 -7.30
C ILE A 13 -9.79 7.58 -7.82
N PHE A 14 -9.61 7.76 -9.13
CA PHE A 14 -8.29 7.96 -9.74
C PHE A 14 -7.59 9.20 -9.18
N GLU A 15 -8.29 10.34 -9.12
CA GLU A 15 -7.76 11.58 -8.54
C GLU A 15 -7.42 11.41 -7.05
N THR A 16 -8.31 10.74 -6.30
CA THR A 16 -8.11 10.49 -4.88
C THR A 16 -6.88 9.63 -4.62
N LEU A 17 -6.73 8.53 -5.38
CA LEU A 17 -5.56 7.67 -5.32
C LEU A 17 -4.30 8.46 -5.68
N GLY A 18 -4.29 9.18 -6.80
CA GLY A 18 -3.13 9.97 -7.23
C GLY A 18 -2.66 10.97 -6.17
N ARG A 19 -3.57 11.67 -5.50
CA ARG A 19 -3.22 12.58 -4.40
C ARG A 19 -2.63 11.84 -3.20
N LEU A 20 -3.23 10.72 -2.80
CA LEU A 20 -2.73 9.92 -1.68
C LEU A 20 -1.37 9.29 -1.99
N GLU A 21 -1.14 8.82 -3.22
CA GLU A 21 0.16 8.28 -3.67
C GLU A 21 1.27 9.34 -3.60
N LEU A 22 0.97 10.59 -4.00
CA LEU A 22 1.91 11.70 -3.88
C LEU A 22 2.20 12.05 -2.42
N GLU A 23 1.20 12.02 -1.55
CA GLU A 23 1.37 12.26 -0.12
C GLU A 23 2.21 11.16 0.53
N GLU A 24 1.91 9.89 0.22
CA GLU A 24 2.67 8.74 0.69
C GLU A 24 4.14 8.82 0.27
N ALA A 25 4.42 9.19 -0.99
CA ALA A 25 5.78 9.32 -1.51
C ALA A 25 6.62 10.33 -0.71
N ARG A 26 6.00 11.39 -0.19
CA ARG A 26 6.69 12.37 0.69
C ARG A 26 7.13 11.73 2.00
N TYR A 27 6.23 10.99 2.65
CA TYR A 27 6.56 10.32 3.92
C TYR A 27 7.53 9.17 3.74
N ILE A 28 7.44 8.42 2.64
CA ILE A 28 8.43 7.41 2.25
C ILE A 28 9.84 8.01 2.20
N SER A 29 9.98 9.15 1.51
CA SER A 29 11.26 9.84 1.36
C SER A 29 11.77 10.35 2.72
N LEU A 30 10.89 10.98 3.51
CA LEU A 30 11.18 11.50 4.84
C LEU A 30 11.64 10.40 5.81
N LEU A 31 10.97 9.25 5.79
CA LEU A 31 11.19 8.13 6.71
C LEU A 31 12.24 7.13 6.22
N LYS A 32 12.87 7.35 5.06
CA LYS A 32 13.98 6.48 4.64
C LYS A 32 13.56 5.26 3.81
N ILE A 33 12.26 4.93 3.75
CA ILE A 33 11.74 3.57 3.50
C ILE A 33 12.24 3.00 2.16
N GLN A 34 13.05 1.94 2.24
CA GLN A 34 13.54 1.19 1.09
C GLN A 34 12.83 -0.17 0.96
N PRO A 35 12.62 -0.68 -0.28
CA PRO A 35 12.15 -2.04 -0.50
C PRO A 35 13.19 -3.08 -0.02
N ILE A 36 12.73 -4.29 0.32
CA ILE A 36 13.63 -5.41 0.62
C ILE A 36 14.39 -5.75 -0.67
N ALA A 37 15.72 -5.74 -0.61
CA ALA A 37 16.53 -6.26 -1.71
C ALA A 37 16.28 -7.77 -1.83
N THR A 38 15.64 -8.20 -2.91
CA THR A 38 15.32 -9.61 -3.18
C THR A 38 16.55 -10.46 -3.54
N ASN A 39 17.72 -9.85 -3.76
CA ASN A 39 18.92 -10.52 -4.26
C ASN A 39 20.14 -10.36 -3.32
N GLY A 40 20.35 -11.36 -2.47
CA GLY A 40 21.63 -12.04 -2.27
C GLY A 40 22.79 -11.39 -1.50
N ASN A 41 22.95 -10.05 -1.49
CA ASN A 41 24.03 -9.42 -0.72
C ASN A 41 23.42 -8.54 0.38
N GLN A 42 23.02 -9.20 1.47
CA GLN A 42 22.35 -8.59 2.63
C GLN A 42 23.33 -7.88 3.58
N ASP A 43 24.64 -8.04 3.40
CA ASP A 43 25.61 -7.72 4.45
C ASP A 43 26.07 -6.24 4.49
N ASP A 44 25.81 -5.42 3.47
CA ASP A 44 26.42 -4.08 3.37
C ASP A 44 25.46 -2.89 3.17
N ILE A 45 24.15 -3.13 3.09
CA ILE A 45 23.17 -2.02 2.95
C ILE A 45 22.34 -1.93 4.23
N PRO A 46 22.59 -0.94 5.11
CA PRO A 46 21.75 -0.77 6.29
C PRO A 46 20.31 -0.53 5.86
N TYR A 47 19.37 -1.31 6.40
CA TYR A 47 17.94 -1.09 6.19
C TYR A 47 17.54 0.28 6.74
N VAL A 48 17.40 1.28 5.86
CA VAL A 48 17.19 2.67 6.27
C VAL A 48 15.69 2.95 6.52
N PHE A 49 15.06 2.32 7.50
CA PHE A 49 13.77 2.82 8.00
C PHE A 49 14.00 3.63 9.26
N ASN A 50 13.62 4.91 9.24
CA ASN A 50 13.79 5.80 10.39
C ASN A 50 12.62 5.63 11.38
N GLY A 51 12.66 4.54 12.13
CA GLY A 51 11.65 4.16 13.14
C GLY A 51 11.81 4.85 14.51
N GLY A 52 12.67 5.86 14.63
CA GLY A 52 12.94 6.53 15.91
C GLY A 52 11.73 7.29 16.48
N PRO A 53 11.68 7.56 17.80
CA PRO A 53 10.54 8.23 18.44
C PRO A 53 10.23 9.62 17.85
N ASP A 54 11.24 10.32 17.32
CA ASP A 54 11.11 11.67 16.76
C ASP A 54 10.27 11.76 15.49
N PHE A 55 9.95 10.61 14.87
CA PHE A 55 9.15 10.52 13.64
C PHE A 55 7.81 9.79 13.85
N GLN A 56 7.32 9.71 15.10
CA GLN A 56 6.10 8.98 15.43
C GLN A 56 4.88 9.55 14.70
N ASP A 57 4.71 10.87 14.69
CA ASP A 57 3.58 11.52 14.02
C ASP A 57 3.60 11.29 12.51
N GLU A 58 4.77 11.37 11.89
CA GLU A 58 4.97 11.11 10.46
C GLU A 58 4.63 9.67 10.08
N ARG A 59 4.99 8.70 10.94
CA ARG A 59 4.62 7.30 10.75
C ARG A 59 3.12 7.09 10.86
N ASP A 60 2.49 7.66 11.87
CA ASP A 60 1.05 7.52 12.07
C ASP A 60 0.27 8.12 10.89
N ARG A 61 0.72 9.27 10.37
CA ARG A 61 0.19 9.87 9.14
C ARG A 61 0.42 9.00 7.91
N LEU A 62 1.61 8.42 7.74
CA LEU A 62 1.90 7.48 6.66
C LEU A 62 0.96 6.27 6.72
N TYR A 63 0.74 5.70 7.91
CA TYR A 63 -0.15 4.55 8.09
C TYR A 63 -1.59 4.91 7.77
N GLU A 64 -2.08 6.08 8.16
CA GLU A 64 -3.41 6.54 7.79
C GLU A 64 -3.55 6.73 6.27
N ILE A 65 -2.56 7.33 5.60
CA ILE A 65 -2.54 7.47 4.15
C ILE A 65 -2.62 6.09 3.48
N ARG A 66 -1.81 5.13 3.92
CA ARG A 66 -1.81 3.77 3.37
C ARG A 66 -3.14 3.04 3.59
N ARG A 67 -3.77 3.20 4.77
CA ARG A 67 -5.12 2.65 5.01
C ARG A 67 -6.15 3.24 4.05
N ARG A 68 -6.08 4.55 3.78
CA ARG A 68 -6.97 5.23 2.84
C ARG A 68 -6.72 4.80 1.39
N ILE A 69 -5.45 4.64 0.99
CA ILE A 69 -5.08 4.06 -0.32
C ILE A 69 -5.71 2.68 -0.45
N TYR A 70 -5.47 1.79 0.52
CA TYR A 70 -6.01 0.44 0.50
C TYR A 70 -7.54 0.42 0.39
N ALA A 71 -8.25 1.22 1.20
CA ALA A 71 -9.71 1.30 1.15
C ALA A 71 -10.23 1.81 -0.21
N CYS A 72 -9.56 2.82 -0.78
CA CYS A 72 -9.90 3.38 -2.09
C CYS A 72 -9.63 2.37 -3.22
N SER A 73 -8.48 1.69 -3.19
CA SER A 73 -8.13 0.62 -4.12
C SER A 73 -9.12 -0.54 -4.05
N ASN A 74 -9.53 -0.97 -2.86
CA ASN A 74 -10.52 -2.03 -2.70
C ASN A 74 -11.90 -1.60 -3.23
N THR A 75 -12.32 -0.36 -2.96
CA THR A 75 -13.57 0.19 -3.51
C THR A 75 -13.56 0.19 -5.04
N PHE A 76 -12.42 0.54 -5.64
CA PHE A 76 -12.23 0.49 -7.08
C PHE A 76 -12.36 -0.93 -7.64
N MET A 77 -11.77 -1.93 -6.98
CA MET A 77 -11.89 -3.34 -7.40
C MET A 77 -13.35 -3.82 -7.36
N LEU A 78 -14.09 -3.48 -6.32
CA LEU A 78 -15.52 -3.79 -6.24
C LEU A 78 -16.32 -3.10 -7.36
N LEU A 79 -15.99 -1.86 -7.69
CA LEU A 79 -16.62 -1.13 -8.80
C LEU A 79 -16.32 -1.79 -10.15
N LEU A 80 -15.10 -2.26 -10.37
CA LEU A 80 -14.71 -3.01 -11.57
C LEU A 80 -15.53 -4.28 -11.74
N ASP A 81 -15.72 -5.07 -10.68
CA ASP A 81 -16.51 -6.30 -10.74
C ASP A 81 -17.97 -6.02 -11.14
N VAL A 82 -18.53 -4.90 -10.69
CA VAL A 82 -19.89 -4.45 -11.07
C VAL A 82 -19.92 -4.00 -12.53
N LEU A 83 -18.90 -3.26 -12.98
CA LEU A 83 -18.78 -2.80 -14.37
C LEU A 83 -18.62 -3.96 -15.36
N GLU A 84 -17.85 -4.99 -14.98
CA GLU A 84 -17.69 -6.22 -15.77
C GLU A 84 -19.03 -6.93 -15.96
N LYS A 85 -19.78 -7.13 -14.86
CA LYS A 85 -21.10 -7.78 -14.87
C LYS A 85 -22.14 -7.01 -15.67
N THR A 86 -22.05 -5.69 -15.70
CA THR A 86 -23.01 -4.81 -16.41
C THR A 86 -22.69 -4.59 -17.90
N ARG A 87 -21.59 -5.18 -18.41
CA ARG A 87 -21.19 -5.14 -19.84
C ARG A 87 -20.97 -3.74 -20.43
N ILE A 88 -20.64 -2.75 -19.61
CA ILE A 88 -20.29 -1.39 -20.09
C ILE A 88 -18.83 -1.40 -20.56
N ARG A 89 -18.60 -1.90 -21.78
CA ARG A 89 -17.27 -2.25 -22.32
C ARG A 89 -16.27 -1.08 -22.37
N GLU A 90 -16.73 0.13 -22.64
CA GLU A 90 -15.84 1.29 -22.81
C GLU A 90 -15.20 1.74 -21.49
N ILE A 91 -16.00 1.87 -20.43
CA ILE A 91 -15.52 2.17 -19.07
C ILE A 91 -14.63 1.03 -18.57
N PHE A 92 -15.08 -0.22 -18.78
CA PHE A 92 -14.36 -1.41 -18.34
C PHE A 92 -12.91 -1.43 -18.87
N PHE A 93 -12.69 -1.19 -20.17
CA PHE A 93 -11.33 -1.25 -20.74
C PHE A 93 -10.39 -0.16 -20.20
N ARG A 94 -10.90 1.07 -20.00
CA ARG A 94 -10.11 2.15 -19.37
C ARG A 94 -9.78 1.81 -17.92
N ALA A 95 -10.72 1.22 -17.20
CA ALA A 95 -10.57 0.85 -15.81
C ALA A 95 -9.64 -0.38 -15.61
N THR A 96 -9.48 -1.26 -16.60
CA THR A 96 -8.52 -2.38 -16.54
C THR A 96 -7.06 -1.93 -16.48
N LYS A 97 -6.68 -0.85 -17.19
CA LYS A 97 -5.31 -0.29 -17.07
C LYS A 97 -5.04 0.20 -15.64
N LEU A 98 -6.04 0.81 -15.03
CA LEU A 98 -5.98 1.28 -13.65
C LEU A 98 -5.91 0.12 -12.66
N ARG A 99 -6.60 -1.01 -12.93
CA ARG A 99 -6.48 -2.25 -12.15
C ARG A 99 -5.03 -2.73 -12.07
N CYS A 100 -4.34 -2.85 -13.21
CA CYS A 100 -2.95 -3.31 -13.24
C CYS A 100 -2.03 -2.36 -12.45
N LYS A 101 -2.22 -1.04 -12.59
CA LYS A 101 -1.46 -0.06 -11.81
C LYS A 101 -1.71 -0.25 -10.31
N ILE A 102 -2.96 -0.35 -9.88
CA ILE A 102 -3.31 -0.53 -8.47
C ILE A 102 -2.70 -1.82 -7.93
N GLN A 103 -2.85 -2.94 -8.64
CA GLN A 103 -2.23 -4.20 -8.22
C GLN A 103 -0.72 -4.05 -8.04
N TYR A 104 -0.02 -3.47 -9.02
CA TYR A 104 1.42 -3.22 -8.92
C TYR A 104 1.78 -2.34 -7.72
N THR A 105 1.12 -1.20 -7.53
CA THR A 105 1.46 -0.29 -6.44
C THR A 105 1.10 -0.86 -5.07
N MET A 106 0.07 -1.70 -4.98
CA MET A 106 -0.27 -2.43 -3.76
C MET A 106 0.79 -3.49 -3.42
N MET A 107 1.25 -4.29 -4.39
CA MET A 107 2.36 -5.24 -4.16
C MET A 107 3.65 -4.54 -3.74
N TRP A 108 3.95 -3.40 -4.34
CA TRP A 108 5.11 -2.62 -3.93
C TRP A 108 5.01 -2.06 -2.50
N ARG A 109 3.79 -1.74 -2.04
CA ARG A 109 3.55 -1.37 -0.63
C ARG A 109 3.70 -2.54 0.32
N HIS A 110 3.25 -3.73 -0.09
CA HIS A 110 3.45 -4.96 0.67
C HIS A 110 4.94 -5.15 1.00
N ASP A 111 5.82 -5.08 -0.01
CA ASP A 111 7.26 -5.31 0.19
C ASP A 111 7.89 -4.29 1.16
N ARG A 112 7.41 -3.05 1.15
CA ARG A 112 7.89 -2.00 2.05
C ARG A 112 7.39 -2.16 3.48
N LEU A 113 6.14 -2.61 3.66
CA LEU A 113 5.62 -2.95 4.98
C LEU A 113 6.44 -4.10 5.59
N LEU A 114 6.86 -5.07 4.78
CA LEU A 114 7.79 -6.12 5.21
C LEU A 114 9.16 -5.55 5.60
N SER A 115 9.74 -4.62 4.81
CA SER A 115 11.00 -3.94 5.19
C SER A 115 10.90 -3.24 6.54
N GLU A 116 9.80 -2.53 6.77
CA GLU A 116 9.56 -1.83 8.04
C GLU A 116 9.46 -2.81 9.20
N MET A 117 8.70 -3.90 9.02
CA MET A 117 8.61 -4.99 10.01
C MET A 117 9.98 -5.59 10.33
N GLN A 118 10.79 -5.90 9.31
CA GLN A 118 12.13 -6.45 9.48
C GLN A 118 13.03 -5.48 10.24
N SER A 119 13.01 -4.20 9.86
CA SER A 119 13.74 -3.14 10.57
C SER A 119 13.34 -3.01 12.04
N TYR A 120 12.05 -3.17 12.37
CA TYR A 120 11.58 -3.19 13.77
C TYR A 120 12.05 -4.43 14.54
N MET A 121 12.19 -5.58 13.88
CA MET A 121 12.67 -6.83 14.50
C MET A 121 14.19 -6.81 14.71
N ASP A 122 14.96 -6.30 13.75
CA ASP A 122 16.43 -6.33 13.79
C ASP A 122 17.04 -5.22 14.66
N ASN A 123 16.44 -4.02 14.71
CA ASN A 123 16.95 -2.91 15.54
C ASN A 123 16.49 -3.03 17.00
N GLY A 124 16.72 -4.19 17.63
CA GLY A 124 16.21 -4.67 18.93
C GLY A 124 16.33 -3.78 20.19
N THR A 125 16.65 -2.49 20.09
CA THR A 125 16.53 -1.50 21.20
C THR A 125 15.10 -0.97 21.38
N GLY A 126 14.19 -1.19 20.43
CA GLY A 126 12.79 -0.76 20.49
C GLY A 126 11.85 -1.62 21.33
N TRP A 127 12.31 -2.78 21.79
CA TRP A 127 11.53 -3.69 22.64
C TRP A 127 11.25 -3.10 24.03
N GLU A 128 12.09 -2.18 24.50
CA GLU A 128 11.96 -1.58 25.83
C GLU A 128 10.86 -0.50 25.93
N LYS A 129 10.28 -0.04 24.81
CA LYS A 129 9.27 1.04 24.81
C LYS A 129 7.88 0.66 24.28
N GLY A 130 7.64 -0.58 23.82
CA GLY A 130 6.32 -1.09 23.40
C GLY A 130 5.69 -0.47 22.13
N ILE A 131 6.10 0.74 21.75
CA ILE A 131 5.58 1.51 20.60
C ILE A 131 5.92 0.83 19.27
N ASN A 132 7.12 0.27 19.14
CA ASN A 132 7.57 -0.37 17.89
C ASN A 132 6.82 -1.69 17.60
N PHE A 133 6.42 -2.42 18.63
CA PHE A 133 5.66 -3.67 18.48
C PHE A 133 4.26 -3.43 17.91
N THR A 134 3.59 -2.36 18.34
CA THR A 134 2.25 -1.99 17.87
C THR A 134 2.25 -1.68 16.37
N ASN A 135 3.23 -0.91 15.90
CA ASN A 135 3.36 -0.57 14.48
C ASN A 135 3.76 -1.79 13.63
N ALA A 136 4.66 -2.64 14.11
CA ALA A 136 4.98 -3.89 13.43
C ALA A 136 3.74 -4.81 13.28
N CYS A 137 2.88 -4.88 14.30
CA CYS A 137 1.62 -5.60 14.23
C CYS A 137 0.64 -5.00 13.22
N HIS A 138 0.51 -3.66 13.17
CA HIS A 138 -0.31 -2.98 12.17
C HIS A 138 0.19 -3.24 10.74
N ASN A 139 1.50 -3.11 10.51
CA ASN A 139 2.11 -3.39 9.22
C ASN A 139 1.90 -4.83 8.78
N ARG A 140 2.05 -5.80 9.70
CA ARG A 140 1.77 -7.21 9.42
C ARG A 140 0.33 -7.43 8.97
N ARG A 141 -0.64 -6.83 9.68
CA ARG A 141 -2.07 -6.97 9.32
C ARG A 141 -2.37 -6.34 7.96
N LEU A 142 -1.84 -5.16 7.70
CA LEU A 142 -2.05 -4.49 6.41
C LEU A 142 -1.37 -5.25 5.26
N ALA A 143 -0.13 -5.70 5.43
CA ALA A 143 0.59 -6.49 4.44
C ALA A 143 -0.18 -7.79 4.10
N ALA A 144 -0.63 -8.53 5.11
CA ALA A 144 -1.42 -9.74 4.89
C ALA A 144 -2.75 -9.46 4.16
N GLN A 145 -3.38 -8.31 4.41
CA GLN A 145 -4.61 -7.93 3.73
C GLN A 145 -4.35 -7.53 2.26
N ILE A 146 -3.24 -6.84 1.99
CA ILE A 146 -2.79 -6.54 0.63
C ILE A 146 -2.50 -7.83 -0.14
N ASP A 147 -1.78 -8.76 0.47
CA ASP A 147 -1.45 -10.04 -0.14
C ASP A 147 -2.72 -10.85 -0.47
N LYS A 148 -3.67 -10.91 0.46
CA LYS A 148 -4.96 -11.57 0.26
C LYS A 148 -5.75 -11.00 -0.93
N ASP A 149 -5.82 -9.68 -1.05
CA ASP A 149 -6.75 -9.00 -1.96
C ASP A 149 -6.10 -8.61 -3.31
N PHE A 150 -4.76 -8.52 -3.37
CA PHE A 150 -4.00 -8.08 -4.55
C PHE A 150 -2.82 -8.99 -4.93
N GLY A 151 -2.43 -9.93 -4.07
CA GLY A 151 -1.37 -10.90 -4.33
C GLY A 151 -1.60 -11.67 -5.63
N THR A 152 -0.51 -12.10 -6.26
CA THR A 152 -0.62 -13.11 -7.32
C THR A 152 -1.34 -14.31 -6.74
N PRO A 153 -2.39 -14.85 -7.38
CA PRO A 153 -3.04 -16.05 -6.89
C PRO A 153 -1.94 -17.12 -6.75
N ALA A 154 -1.74 -17.59 -5.52
CA ALA A 154 -0.98 -18.80 -5.30
C ALA A 154 -1.56 -19.86 -6.25
N ASP A 155 -0.70 -20.41 -7.11
CA ASP A 155 -1.04 -21.29 -8.22
C ASP A 155 -2.32 -22.11 -7.96
N LYS A 156 -3.35 -21.88 -8.77
CA LYS A 156 -4.50 -22.77 -8.90
C LYS A 156 -4.30 -23.65 -10.11
#